data_AF-A0AAW6IRW5-F1
#
_entry.id   AF-A0AAW6IRW5-F1
#
_cell.length_a   1.000
_cell.length_b   1.000
_cell.length_c   1.000
_cell.angle_alpha   90.00
_cell.angle_beta   90.00
_cell.angle_gamma   90.00
#
_symmetry.space_group_name_H-M   'P 1'
#
loop_
_entity.id
_entity.type
_entity.pdbx_description
1 polymer ?
#
loop_
_entity_poly.entity_id
_entity_poly.type
_entity_poly.pdbx_seq_one_letter_code
_entity_poly.pdbx_strand_id
1 'polypeptide(L)' 'MLQVCVLTIHEAFNTISKLTHFDIRYEGIKQEPWGKVIYLWGPSDELLHITELN' A
#
# COMPACT_ATOMS: atom_id res chain seq x y z
N MET A 1 9.93 -9.73 1.77
CA MET A 1 8.53 -9.33 1.53
C MET A 1 7.93 -9.02 2.89
N LEU A 2 7.50 -7.78 3.11
CA LEU A 2 6.85 -7.35 4.36
C LEU A 2 5.40 -6.98 4.03
N GLN A 3 4.47 -7.32 4.91
CA GLN A 3 3.04 -7.03 4.77
C GLN A 3 2.53 -6.36 6.05
N VAL A 4 1.69 -5.34 5.89
CA VAL A 4 0.87 -4.75 6.95
C VAL A 4 -0.59 -4.96 6.62
N CYS A 5 -1.32 -5.64 7.50
CA CYS A 5 -2.75 -5.81 7.36
C CYS A 5 -3.49 -4.62 7.98
N VAL A 6 -4.51 -4.12 7.29
CA VAL A 6 -5.33 -2.99 7.73
C VAL A 6 -6.82 -3.35 7.67
N LEU A 7 -7.62 -2.66 8.49
CA LEU A 7 -9.08 -2.83 8.50
C LEU A 7 -9.76 -2.05 7.37
N THR A 8 -9.15 -0.97 6.87
CA THR A 8 -9.73 -0.11 5.83
C THR A 8 -8.66 0.40 4.88
N ILE A 9 -8.55 -0.21 3.70
CA ILE A 9 -7.49 0.09 2.73
C ILE A 9 -7.65 1.48 2.10
N HIS A 10 -8.87 2.01 2.05
CA HIS A 10 -9.13 3.35 1.50
C HIS A 10 -8.54 4.46 2.38
N GLU A 11 -8.52 4.29 3.71
CA GLU A 11 -7.88 5.24 4.62
C GLU A 11 -6.35 5.21 4.47
N ALA A 12 -5.78 4.00 4.35
CA ALA A 12 -4.37 3.82 4.05
C ALA A 12 -4.01 4.47 2.70
N PHE A 13 -4.81 4.24 1.66
CA PHE A 13 -4.61 4.83 0.33
C PHE A 13 -4.64 6.36 0.37
N ASN A 14 -5.64 6.95 1.03
CA ASN A 14 -5.78 8.40 1.18
C ASN A 14 -4.59 9.03 1.93
N THR A 15 -3.98 8.28 2.85
CA THR A 15 -2.77 8.72 3.57
C THR A 15 -1.55 8.66 2.64
N ILE A 16 -1.36 7.52 1.97
CA ILE A 16 -0.25 7.29 1.03
C ILE A 16 -0.30 8.31 -0.13
N SER A 17 -1.48 8.59 -0.68
CA SER A 17 -1.64 9.52 -1.81
C SER A 17 -1.33 10.99 -1.48
N LYS A 18 -1.22 11.31 -0.18
CA LYS A 18 -0.87 12.66 0.30
C LYS A 18 0.59 12.78 0.69
N LEU A 19 1.35 11.69 0.68
CA LEU A 19 2.77 11.72 0.97
C LEU A 19 3.48 12.48 -0.16
N THR A 20 4.02 13.65 0.16
CA THR A 20 4.83 14.48 -0.73
C THR A 20 6.26 14.53 -0.23
N HIS A 21 7.21 14.93 -1.10
CA HIS A 21 8.64 15.14 -0.79
C HIS A 21 9.50 13.89 -0.59
N PHE A 22 8.93 12.69 -0.59
CA PHE A 22 9.69 11.43 -0.59
C PHE A 22 9.67 10.81 -1.99
N ASP A 23 10.77 10.19 -2.41
CA ASP A 23 10.79 9.36 -3.64
C ASP A 23 10.13 8.02 -3.34
N ILE A 24 8.82 8.07 -3.14
CA ILE A 24 7.97 6.92 -2.92
C ILE A 24 7.14 6.67 -4.17
N ARG A 25 7.05 5.40 -4.54
CA ARG A 25 6.17 4.97 -5.62
C ARG A 25 5.12 4.08 -5.01
N TYR A 26 3.88 4.21 -5.45
CA TYR A 26 2.83 3.27 -5.09
C TYR A 26 1.90 3.03 -6.25
N GLU A 27 1.28 1.86 -6.25
CA GLU A 27 0.18 1.54 -7.16
C GLU A 27 -1.16 1.78 -6.47
N GLY A 28 -2.21 2.00 -7.27
CA GLY A 28 -3.58 2.06 -6.78
C GLY A 28 -4.00 0.78 -6.04
N ILE A 29 -5.18 0.82 -5.42
CA ILE A 29 -5.77 -0.35 -4.77
C ILE A 29 -6.03 -1.43 -5.83
N LYS A 30 -5.39 -2.59 -5.68
CA LYS A 30 -5.59 -3.77 -6.52
C LYS A 30 -6.43 -4.81 -5.77
N GLN A 31 -7.26 -5.54 -6.51
CA GLN A 31 -8.05 -6.65 -5.97
C GLN A 31 -7.31 -7.96 -6.21
N GLU A 32 -7.00 -8.67 -5.13
CA GLU A 32 -6.38 -10.00 -5.13
C GLU A 32 -7.37 -11.04 -4.56
N PRO A 33 -7.11 -12.36 -4.72
CA PRO A 33 -8.00 -13.41 -4.21
C PRO A 33 -8.21 -13.39 -2.69
N TRP A 34 -7.21 -12.92 -1.94
CA TRP A 34 -7.23 -12.87 -0.46
C TRP A 34 -7.67 -11.52 0.12
N GLY A 35 -7.84 -10.48 -0.72
CA GLY A 35 -8.10 -9.14 -0.21
C GLY A 35 -7.78 -8.04 -1.21
N LYS A 36 -7.83 -6.79 -0.74
CA LYS A 36 -7.35 -5.63 -1.49
C LYS A 36 -5.92 -5.31 -1.08
N VAL A 37 -5.07 -4.91 -2.03
CA VAL A 37 -3.64 -4.67 -1.80
C VAL A 37 -3.20 -3.34 -2.41
N ILE A 38 -2.37 -2.59 -1.69
CA ILE A 38 -1.57 -1.48 -2.19
C ILE A 38 -0.11 -1.93 -2.19
N TYR A 39 0.55 -1.79 -3.33
CA TYR A 39 2.00 -1.95 -3.44
C TYR A 39 2.66 -0.60 -3.23
N LEU A 40 3.51 -0.50 -2.22
CA LEU A 40 4.27 0.69 -1.87
C LEU A 40 5.77 0.37 -1.93
N TRP A 41 6.51 1.17 -2.68
CA TRP A 41 7.96 1.13 -2.73
C TRP A 41 8.54 2.28 -1.93
N GLY A 42 9.42 1.96 -0.99
CA GLY A 42 10.21 2.95 -0.27
C GLY A 42 11.40 3.46 -1.08
N PRO A 43 12.16 4.42 -0.53
CA PRO A 43 13.26 5.09 -1.24
C PRO A 43 14.43 4.18 -1.63
N SER A 44 14.53 2.96 -1.09
CA SER A 44 15.56 1.97 -1.46
C SER A 44 14.99 0.85 -2.33
N ASP A 45 13.87 1.11 -3.03
CA ASP A 45 13.11 0.14 -3.84
C ASP A 45 12.56 -1.06 -3.04
N GLU A 46 12.47 -0.95 -1.71
CA GLU A 46 11.88 -1.98 -0.87
C GLU A 46 10.35 -2.04 -1.06
N LEU A 47 9.82 -3.24 -1.31
CA LEU A 47 8.39 -3.45 -1.52
C LEU A 47 7.68 -3.81 -0.22
N LEU A 48 6.69 -2.99 0.12
CA LEU A 48 5.75 -3.17 1.22
C LEU A 48 4.34 -3.41 0.66
N HIS A 49 3.66 -4.44 1.16
CA HIS A 49 2.25 -4.67 0.85
C HIS A 49 1.39 -4.12 1.98
N ILE A 50 0.41 -3.27 1.66
CA ILE A 50 -0.66 -2.92 2.59
C ILE A 50 -1.93 -3.66 2.14
N THR A 51 -2.44 -4.53 2.99
CA THR A 51 -3.50 -5.48 2.63
C THR A 51 -4.72 -5.33 3.53
N GLU A 52 -5.91 -5.16 2.95
CA GLU A 52 -7.19 -5.40 3.63
C GLU A 52 -7.64 -6.81 3.25
N LEU A 53 -7.62 -7.74 4.21
CA LEU A 53 -8.03 -9.13 3.99
C LEU A 53 -9.56 -9.23 3.88
N ASN A 54 -10.04 -10.17 3.06
CA ASN A 54 -11.46 -10.47 2.90
C ASN A 54 -12.08 -11.14 4.14
#